data_AF-X6FU84-F1
#
_entry.id   AF-X6FU84-F1
#
_cell.length_a   1.000
_cell.length_b   1.000
_cell.length_c   1.000
_cell.angle_alpha   90.00
_cell.angle_beta   90.00
_cell.angle_gamma   90.00
#
_symmetry.space_group_name_H-M   'P 1'
#
loop_
_entity.id
_entity.type
_entity.pdbx_description
1 polymer ?
#
loop_
_entity_poly.entity_id
_entity_poly.type
_entity_poly.pdbx_seq_one_letter_code
_entity_poly.pdbx_strand_id
1 'polypeptide(L)' 'MQTDHEPDMTIQMAAEFLAGPYERQGGRAAVPELRSRFGLSAADAIEAIRIAQAIRLARAT' A
#
# COMPACT_ATOMS: atom_id res chain seq x y z
N MET A 1 -4.87 21.35 -18.17
CA MET A 1 -4.95 19.88 -18.17
C MET A 1 -4.43 19.43 -16.83
N GLN A 2 -5.31 18.99 -15.94
CA GLN A 2 -4.97 18.58 -14.57
C GLN A 2 -4.39 17.15 -14.67
N THR A 3 -3.16 16.96 -14.21
CA THR A 3 -2.48 15.68 -14.21
C THR A 3 -3.08 14.77 -13.14
N ASP A 4 -4.08 13.98 -13.53
CA ASP A 4 -4.77 12.98 -12.69
C ASP A 4 -3.90 11.76 -12.31
N HIS A 5 -2.56 11.87 -12.35
CA HIS A 5 -1.64 10.72 -12.39
C HIS A 5 -0.84 10.43 -11.11
N GLU A 6 -1.00 11.22 -10.04
CA GLU A 6 -0.16 11.09 -8.84
C GLU A 6 -0.68 10.15 -7.71
N PRO A 7 -1.99 9.94 -7.49
CA PRO A 7 -2.43 9.05 -6.41
C PRO A 7 -2.17 7.56 -6.73
N ASP A 8 -2.36 7.14 -7.98
CA ASP A 8 -2.23 5.74 -8.38
C ASP A 8 -0.82 5.17 -8.18
N MET A 9 0.22 5.94 -8.49
CA MET A 9 1.61 5.49 -8.26
C MET A 9 1.92 5.35 -6.77
N THR A 10 1.45 6.28 -5.94
CA THR A 10 1.72 6.26 -4.49
C THR A 10 1.01 5.07 -3.83
N ILE A 11 -0.23 4.78 -4.24
CA ILE A 11 -0.99 3.60 -3.81
C ILE A 11 -0.27 2.32 -4.20
N GLN A 12 0.20 2.22 -5.45
CA GLN A 12 0.92 1.04 -5.94
C GLN A 12 2.23 0.80 -5.18
N MET A 13 3.01 1.86 -4.91
CA MET A 13 4.23 1.78 -4.11
C MET A 13 3.95 1.33 -2.67
N ALA A 14 2.89 1.86 -2.06
CA ALA A 14 2.45 1.44 -0.73
C ALA A 14 2.01 -0.03 -0.71
N ALA A 15 1.33 -0.49 -1.76
CA ALA A 15 0.89 -1.87 -1.89
C ALA A 15 2.07 -2.84 -2.00
N GLU A 16 3.08 -2.52 -2.83
CA GLU A 16 4.30 -3.32 -2.96
C GLU A 16 5.09 -3.36 -1.64
N PHE A 17 5.18 -2.22 -0.94
CA PHE A 17 5.78 -2.16 0.39
C PHE A 17 5.09 -3.12 1.37
N LEU A 18 3.75 -3.10 1.42
CA LEU A 18 2.99 -4.02 2.28
C LEU A 18 3.14 -5.47 1.84
N ALA A 19 3.17 -5.76 0.54
CA ALA A 19 3.31 -7.10 -0.01
C ALA A 19 4.70 -7.73 0.26
N GLY A 20 5.68 -6.94 0.71
CA GLY A 20 7.00 -7.41 1.15
C GLY A 20 6.96 -8.30 2.41
N PRO A 21 8.11 -8.88 2.80
CA PRO A 21 8.20 -9.83 3.91
C PRO A 21 7.72 -9.23 5.24
N TYR A 22 6.77 -9.92 5.86
CA TYR A 22 6.01 -9.53 7.07
C TYR A 22 6.90 -9.27 8.30
N GLU A 23 8.07 -9.93 8.39
CA GLU A 23 9.01 -9.79 9.51
C GLU A 23 9.58 -8.38 9.68
N ARG A 24 9.51 -7.53 8.63
CA ARG A 24 9.96 -6.12 8.71
C ARG A 24 8.89 -5.13 9.19
N GLN A 25 7.62 -5.54 9.28
CA GLN A 25 6.47 -4.65 9.55
C GLN A 25 6.03 -4.64 11.03
N GLY A 26 6.95 -4.99 11.94
CA GLY A 26 6.79 -5.02 13.41
C GLY A 26 5.52 -4.37 13.96
N GLY A 27 4.47 -5.16 14.17
CA GLY A 27 3.29 -4.87 14.99
C GLY A 27 2.46 -3.62 14.67
N ARG A 28 2.78 -2.85 13.64
CA ARG A 28 2.05 -1.61 13.33
C ARG A 28 0.82 -1.92 12.48
N ALA A 29 -0.28 -1.24 12.79
CA ALA A 29 -1.45 -1.27 11.94
C ALA A 29 -1.10 -0.62 10.58
N ALA A 30 -1.50 -1.29 9.48
CA ALA A 30 -1.14 -0.91 8.13
C ALA A 30 -1.59 0.52 7.76
N VAL A 31 -2.81 0.92 8.14
CA VAL A 31 -3.33 2.26 7.78
C VAL A 31 -2.52 3.39 8.42
N PRO A 32 -2.29 3.45 9.74
CA PRO A 32 -1.40 4.46 10.34
C PRO A 32 0.01 4.48 9.72
N GLU A 33 0.57 3.32 9.41
CA GLU A 33 1.89 3.23 8.81
C GLU A 33 1.92 3.81 7.39
N LEU A 34 0.94 3.45 6.55
CA LEU A 34 0.85 3.98 5.20
C LEU A 34 0.59 5.49 5.18
N ARG A 35 -0.26 5.99 6.07
CA ARG A 35 -0.47 7.44 6.24
C ARG A 35 0.82 8.17 6.61
N SER A 36 1.59 7.61 7.55
CA SER A 36 2.84 8.21 8.00
C SER A 36 3.97 8.16 6.97
N ARG A 37 4.04 7.09 6.17
CA ARG A 37 5.16 6.86 5.23
C ARG A 37 4.91 7.46 3.86
N PHE A 38 3.68 7.39 3.37
CA PHE A 38 3.34 7.72 1.99
C PHE A 38 2.36 8.91 1.88
N GLY A 39 1.91 9.48 3.01
CA GLY A 39 0.98 10.62 3.00
C GLY A 39 -0.42 10.26 2.50
N LEU A 40 -0.75 8.98 2.42
CA LEU A 40 -2.02 8.49 1.88
C LEU A 40 -3.22 8.91 2.74
N SER A 41 -4.38 9.08 2.11
CA SER A 41 -5.64 9.12 2.84
C SER A 41 -5.98 7.74 3.41
N ALA A 42 -6.97 7.67 4.30
CA ALA A 42 -7.44 6.38 4.78
C ALA A 42 -8.03 5.51 3.65
N ALA A 43 -8.71 6.13 2.67
CA ALA A 43 -9.26 5.43 1.52
C ALA A 43 -8.15 4.84 0.64
N ASP A 44 -7.12 5.63 0.33
CA ASP A 44 -5.98 5.18 -0.48
C ASP A 44 -5.15 4.11 0.23
N ALA A 45 -5.04 4.19 1.55
CA ALA A 45 -4.37 3.16 2.34
C ALA A 45 -5.15 1.83 2.31
N ILE A 46 -6.49 1.87 2.37
CA ILE A 46 -7.33 0.67 2.21
C ILE A 46 -7.14 0.07 0.82
N GLU A 47 -7.08 0.90 -0.21
CA GLU A 47 -6.84 0.46 -1.58
C GLU A 47 -5.46 -0.18 -1.75
N ALA A 48 -4.40 0.42 -1.18
CA ALA A 48 -3.07 -0.15 -1.16
C ALA A 48 -3.04 -1.51 -0.42
N ILE A 49 -3.79 -1.66 0.67
CA ILE A 49 -3.94 -2.95 1.38
C ILE A 49 -4.60 -3.99 0.48
N ARG A 50 -5.68 -3.62 -0.24
CA ARG A 50 -6.38 -4.51 -1.18
C ARG A 50 -5.43 -5.01 -2.27
N ILE A 51 -4.67 -4.12 -2.89
CA ILE A 51 -3.69 -4.44 -3.93
C ILE A 51 -2.57 -5.32 -3.36
N ALA A 52 -2.06 -5.03 -2.16
CA ALA A 52 -1.03 -5.83 -1.51
C ALA A 52 -1.45 -7.30 -1.31
N GLN A 53 -2.72 -7.55 -0.96
CA GLN A 53 -3.23 -8.92 -0.84
C GLN A 53 -3.29 -9.63 -2.20
N ALA A 54 -3.69 -8.92 -3.26
CA ALA A 54 -3.68 -9.48 -4.61
C ALA A 54 -2.25 -9.84 -5.08
N ILE A 55 -1.26 -8.99 -4.79
CA ILE A 55 0.16 -9.26 -5.07
C ILE A 55 0.63 -10.51 -4.32
N ARG A 56 0.32 -10.64 -3.03
CA ARG A 56 0.70 -11.81 -2.23
C ARG A 56 0.07 -13.09 -2.77
N LEU A 57 -1.20 -13.04 -3.15
CA LEU A 57 -1.90 -14.18 -3.74
C LEU A 57 -1.23 -14.61 -5.05
N ALA A 58 -0.93 -13.66 -5.94
CA ALA A 58 -0.27 -13.92 -7.21
C ALA A 58 1.16 -14.48 -7.06
N ARG A 59 1.85 -14.18 -5.95
CA ARG A 59 3.19 -14.72 -5.63
C ARG A 59 3.15 -16.11 -4.99
N ALA A 60 2.00 -16.53 -4.46
CA ALA A 60 1.83 -17.82 -3.79
C ALA A 60 1.40 -18.95 -4.74
N THR A 61 0.94 -18.59 -5.94
CA THR A 61 0.58 -19.50 -7.05
C THR A 61 1.76 -19.73 -7.98
#